data_AF-A0AAW5YZK8-F1
#
_entry.id   AF-A0AAW5YZK8-F1
#
_cell.length_a   1.000
_cell.length_b   1.000
_cell.length_c   1.000
_cell.angle_alpha   90.00
_cell.angle_beta   90.00
_cell.angle_gamma   90.00
#
_symmetry.space_group_name_H-M   'P 1'
#
loop_
_entity.id
_entity.type
_entity.pdbx_description
1 polymer ?
#
loop_
_entity_poly.entity_id
_entity_poly.type
_entity_poly.pdbx_seq_one_letter_code
_entity_poly.pdbx_strand_id
1 'polypeptide(L)'
;MKGHKNRTMYLLSEEELNKTEMSPRVKRILGVVEDDGYSIYNRTSILKSKKLGCYDCYRIFSLEDIHEDDWCDDGETLTYPYCGDDTVIGDASGLPITELFLKAASKATGLDRQR
;
A
#
# COMPACT_ATOMS: atom_id res chain seq x y z
N MET A 1 -30.96 -23.78 5.40
CA MET A 1 -30.16 -23.34 6.56
C MET A 1 -28.83 -22.82 6.02
N LYS A 2 -28.55 -21.52 6.18
CA LYS A 2 -27.33 -20.88 5.69
C LYS A 2 -26.19 -21.18 6.67
N GLY A 3 -25.25 -22.04 6.28
CA GLY A 3 -24.02 -22.26 7.03
C GLY A 3 -23.00 -21.18 6.65
N HIS A 4 -22.74 -20.24 7.55
CA HIS A 4 -21.61 -19.33 7.46
C HIS A 4 -20.31 -20.15 7.48
N LYS A 5 -19.61 -20.21 6.34
CA LYS A 5 -18.26 -20.77 6.30
C LYS A 5 -17.30 -19.73 6.89
N ASN A 6 -16.78 -20.05 8.06
CA ASN A 6 -15.71 -19.34 8.75
C ASN A 6 -14.57 -19.00 7.77
N ARG A 7 -14.25 -17.70 7.64
CA ARG A 7 -12.99 -17.26 7.01
C ARG A 7 -11.86 -17.57 7.98
N THR A 8 -11.26 -18.75 7.84
CA THR A 8 -9.92 -18.99 8.35
C THR A 8 -9.00 -18.02 7.62
N MET A 9 -8.50 -17.02 8.34
CA MET A 9 -7.53 -16.04 7.86
C MET A 9 -6.22 -16.80 7.68
N TYR A 10 -5.87 -17.11 6.42
CA TYR A 10 -4.67 -17.88 6.08
C TYR A 10 -3.42 -17.05 6.41
N LEU A 11 -2.62 -17.54 7.36
CA LEU A 11 -1.20 -17.20 7.50
C LEU A 11 -0.47 -17.91 6.37
N LEU A 12 -0.36 -17.29 5.20
CA LEU A 12 0.50 -17.80 4.13
C LEU A 12 1.94 -17.48 4.48
N SER A 13 2.82 -18.48 4.42
CA SER A 13 4.25 -18.29 4.63
C SER A 13 4.87 -17.52 3.46
N GLU A 14 6.01 -16.86 3.68
CA GLU A 14 6.75 -16.13 2.64
C GLU A 14 7.08 -17.00 1.41
N GLU A 15 7.18 -18.31 1.61
CA GLU A 15 7.42 -19.29 0.55
C GLU A 15 6.19 -19.51 -0.34
N GLU A 16 4.97 -19.43 0.21
CA GLU A 16 3.73 -19.53 -0.56
C GLU A 16 3.45 -18.27 -1.37
N LEU A 17 3.80 -17.10 -0.83
CA LEU A 17 3.71 -15.80 -1.51
C LEU A 17 4.60 -15.74 -2.76
N ASN A 18 5.79 -16.34 -2.70
CA ASN A 18 6.71 -16.43 -3.83
C ASN A 18 6.33 -17.50 -4.86
N LYS A 19 5.57 -18.54 -4.46
CA LYS A 19 5.10 -19.62 -5.35
C LYS A 19 3.75 -19.33 -6.01
N THR A 20 2.91 -18.50 -5.39
CA THR A 20 1.74 -17.97 -6.09
C THR A 20 2.25 -16.98 -7.13
N GLU A 21 2.21 -17.36 -8.40
CA GLU A 21 2.36 -16.40 -9.48
C GLU A 21 1.41 -15.23 -9.18
N MET A 22 1.96 -14.08 -8.74
CA MET A 22 1.17 -12.88 -8.54
C MET A 22 0.39 -12.68 -9.83
N SER A 23 -0.95 -12.62 -9.69
CA SER A 23 -1.82 -12.65 -10.87
C SER A 23 -1.34 -11.59 -11.87
N PRO A 24 -1.52 -11.80 -13.18
CA PRO A 24 -1.14 -10.80 -14.18
C PRO A 24 -1.64 -9.39 -13.87
N ARG A 25 -2.76 -9.28 -13.13
CA ARG A 25 -3.28 -8.00 -12.61
C ARG A 25 -2.37 -7.38 -11.54
N VAL A 26 -1.84 -8.17 -10.61
CA VAL A 26 -0.91 -7.69 -9.57
C VAL A 26 0.44 -7.29 -10.18
N LYS A 27 0.99 -8.06 -11.14
CA LYS A 27 2.21 -7.66 -11.87
C LYS A 27 2.00 -6.37 -12.65
N ARG A 28 0.85 -6.23 -13.32
CA ARG A 28 0.48 -4.99 -14.01
C ARG A 28 0.39 -3.83 -13.03
N ILE A 29 -0.31 -4.03 -11.90
CA ILE A 29 -0.42 -3.04 -10.83
C ILE A 29 0.96 -2.59 -10.34
N LEU A 30 1.87 -3.53 -10.05
CA LEU A 30 3.22 -3.21 -9.57
C LEU A 30 4.01 -2.38 -10.59
N GLY A 31 3.91 -2.70 -11.88
CA GLY A 31 4.49 -1.88 -12.95
C GLY A 31 3.84 -0.49 -13.12
N VAL A 32 2.68 -0.23 -12.49
CA VAL A 32 2.12 1.13 -12.41
C VAL A 32 2.59 1.85 -11.13
N VAL A 33 3.05 1.14 -10.10
CA VAL A 33 3.68 1.75 -8.91
C VAL A 33 5.12 2.20 -9.21
N GLU A 34 5.78 1.63 -10.20
CA GLU A 34 7.11 2.06 -10.68
C GLU A 34 7.16 3.54 -11.16
N ASP A 35 6.02 4.16 -11.46
CA ASP A 35 5.92 5.54 -11.96
C ASP A 35 5.64 6.57 -10.84
N ASP A 36 5.69 6.17 -9.56
CA ASP A 36 5.40 6.96 -8.34
C ASP A 36 4.02 7.66 -8.30
N GLY A 37 3.23 7.61 -9.38
CA GLY A 37 1.99 8.37 -9.56
C GLY A 37 0.83 7.96 -8.66
N TYR A 38 1.01 6.95 -7.82
CA TYR A 38 0.02 6.57 -6.81
C TYR A 38 0.32 7.13 -5.42
N SER A 39 1.56 7.51 -5.14
CA SER A 39 1.96 8.08 -3.85
C SER A 39 2.22 9.58 -3.92
N ILE A 40 2.59 10.09 -5.10
CA ILE A 40 2.83 11.52 -5.34
C ILE A 40 1.59 12.19 -5.96
N TYR A 41 1.28 13.42 -5.55
CA TYR A 41 0.10 14.19 -5.97
C TYR A 41 -1.22 13.39 -5.85
N ASN A 42 -1.32 12.56 -4.81
CA ASN A 42 -2.36 11.55 -4.65
C ASN A 42 -3.43 11.94 -3.62
N ARG A 43 -3.43 13.17 -3.11
CA ARG A 43 -4.33 13.65 -2.05
C ARG A 43 -5.79 13.26 -2.24
N THR A 44 -6.33 13.44 -3.44
CA THR A 44 -7.72 13.08 -3.75
C THR A 44 -8.00 11.58 -3.55
N SER A 45 -7.03 10.71 -3.84
CA SER A 45 -7.13 9.27 -3.61
C SER A 45 -7.08 8.95 -2.12
N ILE A 46 -6.13 9.53 -1.40
CA ILE A 46 -5.96 9.35 0.05
C ILE A 46 -7.23 9.75 0.81
N LEU A 47 -7.79 10.93 0.52
CA LEU A 47 -9.00 11.42 1.19
C LEU A 47 -10.26 10.58 0.91
N LYS A 48 -10.28 9.81 -0.18
CA LYS A 48 -11.37 8.89 -0.52
C LYS A 48 -11.15 7.48 0.03
N SER A 49 -9.98 7.22 0.59
CA SER A 49 -9.57 5.89 1.04
C SER A 49 -10.01 5.62 2.47
N LYS A 50 -10.41 4.38 2.73
CA LYS A 50 -10.70 3.89 4.09
C LYS A 50 -9.48 3.28 4.75
N LYS A 51 -8.55 2.79 3.93
CA LYS A 51 -7.33 2.15 4.37
C LYS A 51 -6.16 2.73 3.60
N LEU A 52 -5.12 3.11 4.34
CA LEU A 52 -3.87 3.65 3.83
C LEU A 52 -2.75 2.67 4.14
N GLY A 53 -1.71 2.69 3.32
CA GLY A 53 -0.53 1.86 3.50
C GLY A 53 0.72 2.56 3.01
N CYS A 54 1.79 2.52 3.82
CA CYS A 54 3.12 2.98 3.43
C CYS A 54 3.92 1.78 2.90
N TYR A 55 4.46 1.87 1.69
CA TYR A 55 5.26 0.78 1.12
C TYR A 55 6.76 0.85 1.46
N ASP A 56 7.27 1.90 2.13
CA ASP A 56 8.60 1.84 2.76
C ASP A 56 8.57 1.04 4.08
N CYS A 57 7.69 1.42 5.01
CA CYS A 57 7.66 0.84 6.35
C CYS A 57 6.57 -0.22 6.57
N TYR A 58 5.84 -0.57 5.51
CA TYR A 58 4.79 -1.61 5.47
C TYR A 58 3.61 -1.43 6.44
N ARG A 59 3.44 -0.23 7.01
CA ARG A 59 2.38 0.06 7.97
C ARG A 59 1.07 0.31 7.26
N ILE A 60 -0.01 -0.20 7.85
CA ILE A 60 -1.38 0.01 7.42
C ILE A 60 -2.09 0.82 8.50
N PHE A 61 -2.76 1.89 8.10
CA PHE A 61 -3.38 2.85 9.02
C PHE A 61 -4.61 3.50 8.37
N SER A 62 -5.29 4.37 9.10
CA SER A 62 -6.51 5.05 8.67
C SER A 62 -6.25 6.52 8.37
N LEU A 63 -7.15 7.16 7.63
CA LEU A 63 -7.07 8.61 7.38
C LEU A 63 -7.19 9.44 8.67
N GLU A 64 -7.80 8.89 9.72
CA GLU A 64 -7.95 9.55 11.03
C GLU A 64 -6.60 9.74 11.74
N ASP A 65 -5.58 8.98 11.34
CA ASP A 65 -4.23 9.04 11.89
C ASP A 65 -3.34 10.09 11.19
N ILE A 66 -3.88 10.84 10.22
CA ILE A 66 -3.17 11.82 9.39
C ILE A 66 -3.55 13.25 9.77
N HIS A 67 -2.55 14.13 9.86
CA HIS A 67 -2.68 15.54 10.16
C HIS A 67 -2.35 16.42 8.94
N GLU A 68 -2.79 17.68 8.96
CA GLU A 68 -2.50 18.64 7.87
C GLU A 68 -0.98 18.89 7.69
N ASP A 69 -0.19 18.75 8.76
CA ASP A 69 1.27 18.92 8.73
C ASP A 69 2.01 17.72 8.09
N ASP A 70 1.32 16.60 7.84
CA ASP A 70 1.90 15.41 7.21
C ASP A 70 1.96 15.53 5.67
N TRP A 71 1.40 16.60 5.10
CA TRP A 71 1.35 16.80 3.66
C TRP A 71 2.52 17.65 3.15
N CYS A 72 3.14 17.22 2.06
CA CYS A 72 4.16 17.96 1.30
C CYS A 72 3.63 18.30 -0.11
N ASP A 73 4.48 18.84 -0.98
CA ASP A 73 4.14 19.23 -2.35
C ASP A 73 2.89 20.12 -2.42
N ASP A 74 2.91 21.24 -1.69
CA ASP A 74 1.79 22.18 -1.55
C ASP A 74 0.49 21.53 -1.05
N GLY A 75 0.63 20.46 -0.26
CA GLY A 75 -0.49 19.75 0.36
C GLY A 75 -1.00 18.56 -0.44
N GLU A 76 -0.38 18.22 -1.58
CA GLU A 76 -0.88 17.23 -2.53
C GLU A 76 -0.31 15.81 -2.37
N THR A 77 0.79 15.67 -1.63
CA THR A 77 1.47 14.39 -1.38
C THR A 77 1.53 14.13 0.11
N LEU A 78 1.21 12.90 0.54
CA LEU A 78 1.27 12.53 1.96
C LEU A 78 2.64 11.95 2.31
N THR A 79 3.36 12.60 3.22
CA THR A 79 4.57 12.05 3.86
C THR A 79 4.16 11.30 5.12
N TYR A 80 4.50 10.02 5.25
CA TYR A 80 4.04 9.26 6.41
C TYR A 80 4.83 9.64 7.68
N PRO A 81 4.20 10.14 8.76
CA PRO A 81 4.90 10.68 9.93
C PRO A 81 5.79 9.67 10.68
N TYR A 82 5.55 8.36 10.52
CA TYR A 82 6.33 7.33 11.20
C TYR A 82 7.67 7.02 10.52
N CYS A 83 7.77 7.14 9.19
CA CYS A 83 8.99 6.80 8.45
C CYS A 83 9.59 7.99 7.69
N GLY A 84 8.79 9.02 7.42
CA GLY A 84 9.22 10.25 6.78
C GLY A 84 9.31 10.18 5.25
N ASP A 85 8.79 9.12 4.63
CA ASP A 85 8.77 8.95 3.17
C ASP A 85 7.37 9.19 2.60
N ASP A 86 7.33 9.66 1.35
CA ASP A 86 6.17 9.95 0.49
C ASP A 86 5.65 8.71 -0.23
N THR A 87 5.62 7.58 0.48
CA THR A 87 5.33 6.24 -0.07
C THR A 87 3.94 5.74 0.37
N VAL A 88 3.01 6.66 0.61
CA VAL A 88 1.66 6.31 1.05
C VAL A 88 0.73 6.12 -0.13
N ILE A 89 0.02 5.00 -0.16
CA ILE A 89 -1.07 4.71 -1.09
C ILE A 89 -2.36 4.40 -0.31
N GLY A 90 -3.50 4.72 -0.91
CA GLY A 90 -4.83 4.47 -0.33
C GLY A 90 -5.67 3.49 -1.16
N ASP A 91 -6.60 2.78 -0.53
CA ASP A 91 -7.45 1.77 -1.20
C ASP A 91 -8.38 2.33 -2.29
N ALA A 92 -8.62 3.64 -2.32
CA ALA A 92 -9.34 4.30 -3.43
C ALA A 92 -8.57 4.31 -4.75
N SER A 93 -7.25 4.07 -4.73
CA SER A 93 -6.44 3.84 -5.94
C SER A 93 -6.81 2.54 -6.67
N GLY A 94 -7.59 1.66 -6.03
CA GLY A 94 -7.88 0.31 -6.51
C GLY A 94 -6.77 -0.70 -6.20
N LEU A 95 -5.73 -0.28 -5.46
CA LEU A 95 -4.61 -1.12 -5.05
C LEU A 95 -4.92 -1.88 -3.75
N PRO A 96 -4.49 -3.15 -3.61
CA PRO A 96 -4.66 -3.88 -2.36
C PRO A 96 -3.79 -3.30 -1.25
N ILE A 97 -4.39 -2.74 -0.21
CA ILE A 97 -3.65 -2.27 0.97
C ILE A 97 -3.45 -3.43 1.95
N THR A 98 -2.44 -4.25 1.66
CA THR A 98 -2.01 -5.42 2.44
C THR A 98 -0.50 -5.41 2.60
N GLU A 99 0.02 -5.97 3.69
CA GLU A 99 1.47 -5.99 3.94
C GLU A 99 2.26 -6.66 2.81
N LEU A 100 1.73 -7.78 2.27
CA LEU A 100 2.30 -8.44 1.10
C LEU A 100 2.45 -7.49 -0.09
N PHE A 101 1.39 -6.75 -0.41
CA PHE A 101 1.38 -5.84 -1.53
C PHE A 101 2.37 -4.70 -1.32
N LEU A 102 2.41 -4.13 -0.10
CA LEU A 102 3.33 -3.06 0.25
C LEU A 102 4.80 -3.52 0.12
N LYS A 103 5.13 -4.73 0.59
CA LYS A 103 6.46 -5.34 0.38
C LYS A 103 6.80 -5.53 -1.11
N ALA A 104 5.81 -5.96 -1.90
CA ALA A 104 6.01 -6.11 -3.35
C ALA A 104 6.20 -4.76 -4.05
N ALA A 105 5.46 -3.73 -3.64
CA ALA A 105 5.56 -2.37 -4.15
C ALA A 105 6.91 -1.72 -3.82
N SER A 106 7.42 -1.92 -2.60
CA SER A 106 8.78 -1.51 -2.20
C SER A 106 9.87 -2.09 -3.12
N LYS A 107 9.78 -3.40 -3.39
CA LYS A 107 10.71 -4.08 -4.30
C LYS A 107 10.62 -3.55 -5.72
N ALA A 108 9.40 -3.28 -6.20
CA ALA A 108 9.18 -2.78 -7.56
C ALA A 108 9.73 -1.36 -7.75
N THR A 109 9.58 -0.49 -6.74
CA THR A 109 10.05 0.91 -6.76
C THR A 109 11.55 1.05 -6.48
N GLY A 110 12.27 -0.06 -6.24
CA GLY A 110 13.68 -0.02 -5.87
C GLY A 110 13.94 0.57 -4.47
N LEU A 111 12.89 0.75 -3.66
CA LEU A 111 12.96 1.21 -2.27
C LEU A 111 13.34 0.10 -1.28
N ASP A 112 13.71 -1.08 -1.76
CA ASP A 112 14.29 -2.16 -0.94
C ASP A 112 15.66 -1.71 -0.39
N ARG A 113 15.63 -0.79 0.58
CA ARG A 113 16.76 -0.48 1.44
C ARG A 113 16.96 -1.74 2.26
N GLN A 114 18.04 -2.46 2.00
CA GLN A 114 18.53 -3.53 2.86
C GLN A 114 18.60 -3.00 4.30
N ARG A 115 17.56 -3.21 5.09
CA ARG A 115 17.44 -2.83 6.51
C ARG A 115 17.46 -4.09 7.35
#